data_AF-A0A847CQU1-F1
#
_entry.id   AF-A0A847CQU1-F1
#
_cell.length_a   1.000
_cell.length_b   1.000
_cell.length_c   1.000
_cell.angle_alpha   90.00
_cell.angle_beta   90.00
_cell.angle_gamma   90.00
#
_symmetry.space_group_name_H-M   'P 1'
#
loop_
_entity.id
_entity.type
_entity.pdbx_description
1 polymer ?
#
loop_
_entity_poly.entity_id
_entity_poly.type
_entity_poly.pdbx_seq_one_letter_code
_entity_poly.pdbx_strand_id
1 'polypeptide(L)'
;MNSCALTLMGSANKVFVRQLEALPREQSRCVMVSDDSVLVHPFPMPGKALTLAYRELELAYNGGEVEQANFKNPGSLPRPWDPGTVQRPDTRRELWLWLDQVVTWLNHEYVFDPADAIPACWVKHRHLVHEIAVLADQRRKAQYSPVSDAMEEWHRYGLPQFFERMRRRVGDHCAEGHAKTWPATGRFSRHISPAAVAARKEAIDQDLAIARSNWTDDDTYPIDYTHDFDPETGEIIS
;
A
#
# COMPACT_ATOMS: atom_id res chain seq x y z
N MET A 1 -44.05 13.97 43.23
CA MET A 1 -43.97 14.84 42.04
C MET A 1 -42.49 15.07 41.74
N ASN A 2 -42.09 14.70 40.51
CA ASN A 2 -40.79 14.86 39.83
C ASN A 2 -39.60 14.02 40.39
N SER A 3 -39.27 12.81 39.87
CA SER A 3 -38.75 12.43 38.53
C SER A 3 -37.31 12.94 38.31
N CYS A 4 -36.29 12.21 37.87
CA CYS A 4 -36.00 10.79 37.62
C CYS A 4 -34.45 10.68 37.47
N ALA A 5 -33.91 9.47 37.52
CA ALA A 5 -32.49 9.12 37.62
C ALA A 5 -31.62 9.49 36.40
N LEU A 6 -30.32 9.70 36.63
CA LEU A 6 -29.27 9.36 35.65
C LEU A 6 -28.07 8.74 36.38
N THR A 7 -27.89 7.45 36.12
CA THR A 7 -26.87 6.55 36.66
C THR A 7 -25.79 6.31 35.61
N LEU A 8 -24.53 6.40 36.04
CA LEU A 8 -23.31 5.73 35.53
C LEU A 8 -23.20 5.35 34.03
N MET A 9 -22.41 6.12 33.29
CA MET A 9 -21.47 5.66 32.24
C MET A 9 -20.35 6.72 32.18
N GLY A 10 -19.06 6.48 32.06
CA GLY A 10 -18.27 5.28 31.81
C GLY A 10 -16.84 5.81 31.62
N SER A 11 -15.98 5.53 32.58
CA SER A 11 -14.57 5.87 32.60
C SER A 11 -13.82 5.17 31.47
N ALA A 12 -13.59 5.83 30.34
CA ALA A 12 -12.72 5.29 29.28
C ALA A 12 -12.05 6.34 28.38
N ASN A 13 -12.04 7.63 28.72
CA ASN A 13 -11.51 8.68 27.82
C ASN A 13 -10.41 9.58 28.41
N LYS A 14 -9.84 9.21 29.58
CA LYS A 14 -8.78 9.99 30.24
C LYS A 14 -7.36 9.42 30.10
N VAL A 15 -7.20 8.23 29.53
CA VAL A 15 -5.87 7.59 29.40
C VAL A 15 -5.18 7.97 28.08
N PHE A 16 -5.92 8.22 27.00
CA PHE A 16 -5.31 8.57 25.71
C PHE A 16 -4.76 10.00 25.65
N VAL A 17 -5.39 10.93 26.37
CA VAL A 17 -4.98 12.35 26.41
C VAL A 17 -3.70 12.56 27.23
N ARG A 18 -3.41 11.68 28.21
CA ARG A 18 -2.22 11.80 29.08
C ARG A 18 -0.94 11.17 28.51
N GLN A 19 -1.01 10.39 27.44
CA GLN A 19 0.16 9.74 26.84
C GLN A 19 0.82 10.60 25.73
N LEU A 20 0.18 11.70 25.30
CA LEU A 20 0.70 12.61 24.28
C LEU A 20 1.54 13.77 24.84
N GLU A 21 1.60 13.94 26.17
CA GLU A 21 2.31 15.06 26.82
C GLU A 21 3.80 14.77 27.12
N ALA A 22 4.36 13.64 26.65
CA ALA A 22 5.74 13.23 26.96
C ALA A 22 6.61 12.91 25.73
N LEU A 23 6.37 13.57 24.59
CA LEU A 23 7.27 13.49 23.43
C LEU A 23 8.10 14.78 23.30
N PRO A 24 9.43 14.69 23.02
CA PRO A 24 10.28 15.86 22.90
C PRO A 24 9.81 16.78 21.77
N ARG A 25 9.91 18.10 22.02
CA ARG A 25 9.41 19.23 21.19
C ARG A 25 9.97 19.35 19.75
N GLU A 26 10.60 18.33 19.19
CA GLU A 26 11.15 18.34 17.82
C GLU A 26 10.28 17.60 16.77
N GLN A 27 9.13 17.04 17.16
CA GLN A 27 8.17 16.41 16.23
C GLN A 27 6.87 17.20 16.04
N SER A 28 6.79 18.42 16.57
CA SER A 28 5.65 19.31 16.38
C SER A 28 5.74 20.06 15.05
N ARG A 29 5.48 19.39 13.92
CA ARG A 29 5.13 20.09 12.68
C ARG A 29 4.17 19.27 11.81
N CYS A 30 3.10 19.93 11.41
CA CYS A 30 1.97 19.47 10.60
C CYS A 30 0.96 18.55 11.28
N VAL A 31 0.26 19.08 12.30
CA VAL A 31 -1.19 18.86 12.32
C VAL A 31 -1.75 19.76 11.23
N MET A 32 -2.27 19.20 10.13
CA MET A 32 -2.97 19.99 9.12
C MET A 32 -4.27 20.49 9.76
N VAL A 33 -4.22 21.68 10.36
CA VAL A 33 -5.42 22.47 10.59
C VAL A 33 -5.78 23.04 9.22
N SER A 34 -6.99 22.75 8.72
CA SER A 34 -7.51 23.37 7.50
C SER A 34 -7.50 24.88 7.71
N ASP A 35 -6.62 25.57 7.01
CA ASP A 35 -6.57 27.02 6.98
C ASP A 35 -7.16 27.41 5.62
N ASP A 36 -8.48 27.66 5.62
CA ASP A 36 -9.24 27.97 4.42
C ASP A 36 -8.83 29.31 3.76
N SER A 37 -7.79 29.98 4.27
CA SER A 37 -7.22 31.20 3.68
C SER A 37 -6.37 30.95 2.43
N VAL A 38 -5.92 29.72 2.17
CA VAL A 38 -5.20 29.34 0.95
C VAL A 38 -6.13 28.66 -0.06
N LEU A 39 -5.98 28.98 -1.35
CA LEU A 39 -6.82 28.39 -2.41
C LEU A 39 -6.54 26.91 -2.66
N VAL A 40 -5.30 26.46 -2.39
CA VAL A 40 -4.81 25.10 -2.65
C VAL A 40 -3.77 24.74 -1.60
N HIS A 41 -3.89 23.57 -0.97
CA HIS A 41 -2.88 23.08 -0.04
C HIS A 41 -1.75 22.35 -0.78
N PRO A 42 -0.49 22.49 -0.32
CA PRO A 42 0.61 21.72 -0.89
C PRO A 42 0.41 20.22 -0.63
N PHE A 43 0.77 19.39 -1.61
CA PHE A 43 0.79 17.94 -1.43
C PHE A 43 1.79 17.56 -0.31
N PRO A 44 1.40 16.68 0.63
CA PRO A 44 2.27 16.26 1.72
C PRO A 44 3.44 15.43 1.19
N MET A 45 4.65 15.82 1.57
CA MET A 45 5.88 15.13 1.17
C MET A 45 6.26 14.02 2.16
N PRO A 46 6.89 12.93 1.68
CA PRO A 46 7.41 11.89 2.55
C PRO A 46 8.48 12.45 3.50
N GLY A 47 8.63 11.81 4.66
CA GLY A 47 9.69 12.16 5.60
C GLY A 47 11.09 11.74 5.13
N LYS A 48 12.06 11.86 6.04
CA LYS A 48 13.48 11.64 5.73
C LYS A 48 13.79 10.17 5.45
N ALA A 49 13.18 9.23 6.18
CA ALA A 49 13.47 7.81 6.01
C ALA A 49 12.97 7.28 4.67
N LEU A 50 11.79 7.73 4.24
CA LEU A 50 11.23 7.41 2.92
C LEU A 50 11.96 8.14 1.80
N THR A 51 12.38 9.38 2.01
CA THR A 51 13.19 10.11 1.02
C THR A 51 14.52 9.39 0.79
N LEU A 52 15.15 8.85 1.85
CA LEU A 52 16.32 8.00 1.71
C LEU A 52 16.00 6.71 0.92
N ALA A 53 14.91 6.02 1.25
CA ALA A 53 14.49 4.83 0.50
C ALA A 53 14.30 5.10 -1.01
N TYR A 54 13.67 6.21 -1.36
CA TYR A 54 13.54 6.64 -2.76
C TYR A 54 14.89 6.93 -3.41
N ARG A 55 15.81 7.57 -2.69
CA ARG A 55 17.16 7.86 -3.19
C ARG A 55 17.96 6.58 -3.42
N GLU A 56 17.88 5.63 -2.50
CA GLU A 56 18.55 4.33 -2.64
C GLU A 56 18.03 3.56 -3.84
N LEU A 57 16.71 3.57 -4.09
CA LEU A 57 16.12 3.01 -5.31
C LEU A 57 16.65 3.71 -6.57
N GLU A 58 16.69 5.03 -6.59
CA GLU A 58 17.20 5.81 -7.73
C GLU A 58 18.66 5.46 -8.03
N LEU A 59 19.51 5.41 -7.00
CA LEU A 59 20.92 5.04 -7.16
C LEU A 59 21.10 3.59 -7.62
N ALA A 60 20.25 2.68 -7.14
CA ALA A 60 20.31 1.27 -7.53
C ALA A 60 19.91 1.03 -8.99
N TYR A 61 19.00 1.85 -9.54
CA TYR A 61 18.52 1.69 -10.93
C TYR A 61 19.22 2.61 -11.94
N ASN A 62 19.56 3.84 -11.54
CA ASN A 62 20.05 4.90 -12.42
C ASN A 62 21.44 5.43 -12.01
N GLY A 63 22.02 4.96 -10.91
CA GLY A 63 23.35 5.36 -10.46
C GLY A 63 24.47 4.82 -11.37
N GLY A 64 25.69 5.32 -11.18
CA GLY A 64 26.87 4.79 -11.88
C GLY A 64 27.26 3.38 -11.39
N GLU A 65 28.14 2.68 -12.12
CA GLU A 65 28.56 1.30 -11.79
C GLU A 65 29.03 1.16 -10.32
N VAL A 66 29.80 2.14 -9.83
CA VAL A 66 30.30 2.16 -8.44
C VAL A 66 29.16 2.32 -7.43
N GLU A 67 28.14 3.12 -7.75
CA GLU A 67 27.00 3.35 -6.86
C GLU A 67 26.09 2.13 -6.83
N GLN A 68 25.81 1.53 -7.98
CA GLN A 68 25.02 0.31 -8.12
C GLN A 68 25.69 -0.87 -7.41
N ALA A 69 27.01 -1.00 -7.49
CA ALA A 69 27.78 -2.06 -6.82
C ALA A 69 27.65 -2.04 -5.29
N ASN A 70 27.24 -0.92 -4.68
CA ASN A 70 26.98 -0.85 -3.24
C ASN A 70 25.70 -1.59 -2.82
N PHE A 71 24.80 -1.88 -3.75
CA PHE A 71 23.54 -2.58 -3.49
C PHE A 71 23.67 -4.07 -3.81
N LYS A 72 24.00 -4.88 -2.80
CA LYS A 72 24.13 -6.35 -2.94
C LYS A 72 22.90 -7.04 -3.53
N ASN A 73 21.70 -6.55 -3.21
CA ASN A 73 20.44 -7.05 -3.76
C ASN A 73 19.46 -5.88 -3.94
N PRO A 74 19.42 -5.25 -5.13
CA PRO A 74 18.49 -4.15 -5.44
C PRO A 74 17.01 -4.55 -5.30
N GLY A 75 16.68 -5.83 -5.49
CA GLY A 75 15.32 -6.35 -5.33
C GLY A 75 14.79 -6.24 -3.89
N SER A 76 15.69 -6.23 -2.91
CA SER A 76 15.36 -6.14 -1.48
C SER A 76 15.10 -4.72 -0.97
N LEU A 77 15.33 -3.70 -1.81
CA LEU A 77 15.15 -2.31 -1.41
C LEU A 77 13.66 -2.00 -1.11
N PRO A 78 13.38 -1.21 -0.06
CA PRO A 78 12.01 -0.84 0.29
C PRO A 78 11.40 0.02 -0.81
N ARG A 79 10.22 -0.37 -1.30
CA ARG A 79 9.44 0.34 -2.32
C ARG A 79 8.24 0.99 -1.63
N PRO A 80 8.23 2.32 -1.41
CA PRO A 80 7.12 2.95 -0.70
C PRO A 80 5.74 2.77 -1.36
N TRP A 81 5.69 2.58 -2.69
CA TRP A 81 4.48 2.26 -3.45
C TRP A 81 4.03 0.78 -3.33
N ASP A 82 4.87 -0.08 -2.76
CA ASP A 82 4.50 -1.44 -2.34
C ASP A 82 4.81 -1.59 -0.83
N PRO A 83 3.85 -1.20 0.04
CA PRO A 83 4.06 -1.16 1.48
C PRO A 83 4.47 -2.50 2.09
N GLY A 84 4.27 -3.63 1.41
CA GLY A 84 4.71 -4.96 1.82
C GLY A 84 6.24 -5.05 1.95
N THR A 85 6.98 -4.35 1.09
CA THR A 85 8.44 -4.36 1.02
C THR A 85 9.13 -3.49 2.08
N VAL A 86 8.40 -2.56 2.70
CA VAL A 86 8.94 -1.63 3.71
C VAL A 86 8.99 -2.33 5.07
N GLN A 87 10.07 -3.09 5.33
CA GLN A 87 10.18 -3.91 6.54
C GLN A 87 10.70 -3.17 7.78
N ARG A 88 11.55 -2.15 7.61
CA ARG A 88 12.12 -1.38 8.74
C ARG A 88 11.00 -0.66 9.51
N PRO A 89 10.82 -0.90 10.82
CA PRO A 89 9.69 -0.35 11.58
C PRO A 89 9.56 1.18 11.53
N ASP A 90 10.67 1.90 11.62
CA ASP A 90 10.66 3.38 11.60
C ASP A 90 10.26 3.92 10.22
N THR A 91 10.84 3.38 9.15
CA THR A 91 10.47 3.71 7.77
C THR A 91 9.01 3.37 7.49
N ARG A 92 8.53 2.24 8.02
CA ARG A 92 7.14 1.79 7.86
C ARG A 92 6.16 2.68 8.63
N ARG A 93 6.52 3.14 9.83
CA ARG A 93 5.74 4.13 10.58
C ARG A 93 5.64 5.44 9.79
N GLU A 94 6.76 5.92 9.26
CA GLU A 94 6.80 7.13 8.44
C GLU A 94 5.91 6.98 7.19
N LEU A 95 5.92 5.81 6.54
CA LEU A 95 5.00 5.48 5.44
C LEU A 95 3.55 5.67 5.84
N TRP A 96 3.12 5.10 6.96
CA TRP A 96 1.73 5.21 7.39
C TRP A 96 1.31 6.64 7.70
N LEU A 97 2.17 7.41 8.36
CA LEU A 97 1.90 8.82 8.65
C LEU A 97 1.84 9.67 7.37
N TRP A 98 2.70 9.38 6.40
CA TRP A 98 2.67 10.07 5.11
C TRP A 98 1.42 9.73 4.31
N LEU A 99 1.04 8.46 4.20
CA LEU A 99 -0.17 8.05 3.49
C LEU A 99 -1.45 8.60 4.15
N ASP A 100 -1.50 8.70 5.49
CA ASP A 100 -2.62 9.31 6.21
C ASP A 100 -2.76 10.81 5.89
N GLN A 101 -1.64 11.54 5.80
CA GLN A 101 -1.62 12.92 5.33
C GLN A 101 -2.08 13.04 3.88
N VAL A 102 -1.64 12.12 3.00
CA VAL A 102 -2.08 12.09 1.59
C VAL A 102 -3.58 11.87 1.49
N VAL A 103 -4.15 10.93 2.25
CA VAL A 103 -5.61 10.68 2.26
C VAL A 103 -6.35 11.92 2.74
N THR A 104 -5.87 12.57 3.80
CA THR A 104 -6.44 13.81 4.33
C THR A 104 -6.42 14.91 3.26
N TRP A 105 -5.29 15.08 2.58
CA TRP A 105 -5.14 16.05 1.48
C TRP A 105 -6.03 15.72 0.29
N LEU A 106 -6.14 14.45 -0.13
CA LEU A 106 -7.02 14.04 -1.24
C LEU A 106 -8.50 14.33 -0.94
N ASN A 107 -8.95 13.98 0.27
CA ASN A 107 -10.32 14.25 0.70
C ASN A 107 -10.62 15.75 0.80
N HIS A 108 -9.62 16.57 1.11
CA HIS A 108 -9.78 18.03 1.18
C HIS A 108 -9.77 18.68 -0.22
N GLU A 109 -8.80 18.32 -1.06
CA GLU A 109 -8.53 19.03 -2.31
C GLU A 109 -9.33 18.52 -3.52
N TYR A 110 -9.72 17.23 -3.55
CA TYR A 110 -10.33 16.62 -4.75
C TYR A 110 -11.73 16.08 -4.54
N VAL A 111 -12.16 15.85 -3.30
CA VAL A 111 -13.47 15.26 -3.02
C VAL A 111 -14.49 16.37 -2.77
N PHE A 112 -15.40 16.54 -3.71
CA PHE A 112 -16.59 17.40 -3.56
C PHE A 112 -17.87 16.58 -3.32
N ASP A 113 -17.97 15.37 -3.88
CA ASP A 113 -19.06 14.43 -3.61
C ASP A 113 -18.70 13.57 -2.39
N PRO A 114 -19.50 13.55 -1.31
CA PRO A 114 -19.26 12.69 -0.16
C PRO A 114 -19.13 11.19 -0.52
N ALA A 115 -19.74 10.74 -1.63
CA ALA A 115 -19.61 9.37 -2.12
C ALA A 115 -18.19 9.02 -2.62
N ASP A 116 -17.36 10.03 -2.92
CA ASP A 116 -15.95 9.87 -3.31
C ASP A 116 -14.97 10.04 -2.14
N ALA A 117 -15.46 10.32 -0.94
CA ALA A 117 -14.60 10.44 0.22
C ALA A 117 -13.91 9.10 0.52
N ILE A 118 -12.58 9.13 0.59
CA ILE A 118 -11.80 8.01 1.09
C ILE A 118 -12.20 7.82 2.56
N PRO A 119 -12.71 6.65 2.95
CA PRO A 119 -13.31 6.49 4.27
C PRO A 119 -12.22 6.50 5.36
N ALA A 120 -12.54 7.04 6.54
CA ALA A 120 -11.61 7.12 7.68
C ALA A 120 -11.02 5.76 8.10
N CYS A 121 -11.69 4.68 7.72
CA CYS A 121 -11.27 3.32 7.99
C CYS A 121 -10.35 2.72 6.91
N TRP A 122 -9.85 3.50 5.94
CA TRP A 122 -9.07 3.04 4.78
C TRP A 122 -7.94 2.07 5.12
N VAL A 123 -7.27 2.22 6.26
CA VAL A 123 -6.21 1.31 6.73
C VAL A 123 -6.68 -0.13 6.95
N LYS A 124 -7.98 -0.34 7.18
CA LYS A 124 -8.61 -1.66 7.31
C LYS A 124 -8.90 -2.31 5.95
N HIS A 125 -8.84 -1.54 4.87
CA HIS A 125 -9.06 -1.99 3.50
C HIS A 125 -7.70 -2.21 2.83
N ARG A 126 -7.21 -3.46 2.89
CA ARG A 126 -5.88 -3.81 2.35
C ARG A 126 -5.68 -3.34 0.90
N HIS A 127 -6.70 -3.46 0.06
CA HIS A 127 -6.62 -2.98 -1.32
C HIS A 127 -6.45 -1.44 -1.39
N LEU A 128 -7.11 -0.66 -0.53
CA LEU A 128 -6.90 0.79 -0.48
C LEU A 128 -5.49 1.14 -0.03
N VAL A 129 -4.93 0.41 0.95
CA VAL A 129 -3.54 0.62 1.38
C VAL A 129 -2.58 0.50 0.20
N HIS A 130 -2.74 -0.53 -0.65
CA HIS A 130 -1.91 -0.69 -1.85
C HIS A 130 -2.17 0.40 -2.90
N GLU A 131 -3.44 0.70 -3.19
CA GLU A 131 -3.78 1.68 -4.22
C GLU A 131 -3.38 3.12 -3.84
N ILE A 132 -3.58 3.52 -2.58
CA ILE A 132 -3.19 4.83 -2.06
C ILE A 132 -1.67 4.98 -2.11
N ALA A 133 -0.91 3.94 -1.78
CA ALA A 133 0.55 3.99 -1.84
C ALA A 133 1.07 4.25 -3.26
N VAL A 134 0.50 3.59 -4.27
CA VAL A 134 0.83 3.84 -5.68
C VAL A 134 0.39 5.24 -6.11
N LEU A 135 -0.83 5.65 -5.78
CA LEU A 135 -1.36 6.97 -6.15
C LEU A 135 -0.52 8.10 -5.54
N ALA A 136 -0.11 7.96 -4.28
CA ALA A 136 0.77 8.90 -3.58
C ALA A 136 2.14 8.99 -4.23
N ASP A 137 2.75 7.86 -4.59
CA ASP A 137 4.05 7.85 -5.28
C ASP A 137 3.96 8.49 -6.67
N GLN A 138 2.94 8.17 -7.46
CA GLN A 138 2.73 8.79 -8.78
C GLN A 138 2.58 10.31 -8.65
N ARG A 139 1.78 10.78 -7.68
CA ARG A 139 1.60 12.22 -7.43
C ARG A 139 2.89 12.89 -6.98
N ARG A 140 3.69 12.22 -6.14
CA ARG A 140 5.01 12.68 -5.71
C ARG A 140 5.97 12.78 -6.89
N LYS A 141 6.07 11.73 -7.73
CA LYS A 141 6.92 11.72 -8.93
C LYS A 141 6.53 12.84 -9.90
N ALA A 142 5.24 13.07 -10.09
CA ALA A 142 4.75 14.15 -10.93
C ALA A 142 5.22 15.54 -10.46
N GLN A 143 5.47 15.77 -9.17
CA GLN A 143 6.02 17.05 -8.68
C GLN A 143 7.48 17.28 -9.04
N TYR A 144 8.24 16.20 -9.24
CA TYR A 144 9.64 16.29 -9.65
C TYR A 144 9.79 16.35 -11.17
N SER A 145 8.71 16.15 -11.92
CA SER A 145 8.72 16.30 -13.37
C SER A 145 8.95 17.77 -13.74
N PRO A 146 9.90 18.08 -14.65
CA PRO A 146 10.10 19.44 -15.14
C PRO A 146 8.99 19.89 -16.10
N VAL A 147 8.14 18.96 -16.56
CA VAL A 147 7.03 19.22 -17.49
C VAL A 147 5.69 18.78 -16.88
N SER A 148 4.59 19.34 -17.39
CA SER A 148 3.24 19.11 -16.88
C SER A 148 2.67 17.72 -17.16
N ASP A 149 3.24 16.96 -18.10
CA ASP A 149 2.66 15.72 -18.63
C ASP A 149 2.40 14.69 -17.53
N ALA A 150 3.35 14.51 -16.61
CA ALA A 150 3.18 13.58 -15.48
C ALA A 150 2.05 13.99 -14.52
N MET A 151 1.82 15.30 -14.39
CA MET A 151 0.72 15.83 -13.57
C MET A 151 -0.62 15.69 -14.30
N GLU A 152 -0.66 16.01 -15.61
CA GLU A 152 -1.85 15.79 -16.44
C GLU A 152 -2.26 14.31 -16.42
N GLU A 153 -1.32 13.39 -16.64
CA GLU A 153 -1.57 11.94 -16.63
C GLU A 153 -2.14 11.48 -15.27
N TRP A 154 -1.62 12.02 -14.18
CA TRP A 154 -2.12 11.73 -12.84
C TRP A 154 -3.56 12.24 -12.64
N HIS A 155 -3.88 13.46 -13.09
CA HIS A 155 -5.24 14.03 -13.03
C HIS A 155 -6.22 13.35 -13.97
N ARG A 156 -5.75 12.91 -15.14
CA ARG A 156 -6.59 12.36 -16.21
C ARG A 156 -6.89 10.88 -16.00
N TYR A 157 -5.93 10.11 -15.50
CA TYR A 157 -6.04 8.65 -15.40
C TYR A 157 -5.83 8.14 -13.98
N GLY A 158 -4.77 8.56 -13.30
CA GLY A 158 -4.42 8.02 -11.99
C GLY A 158 -5.53 8.23 -10.95
N LEU A 159 -5.87 9.49 -10.70
CA LEU A 159 -6.84 9.90 -9.69
C LEU A 159 -8.28 9.47 -10.01
N PRO A 160 -8.84 9.72 -11.22
CA PRO A 160 -10.23 9.34 -11.49
C PRO A 160 -10.47 7.83 -11.43
N GLN A 161 -9.54 7.04 -11.97
CA GLN A 161 -9.67 5.58 -11.95
C GLN A 161 -9.53 5.02 -10.52
N PHE A 162 -8.72 5.66 -9.66
CA PHE A 162 -8.67 5.30 -8.24
C PHE A 162 -10.04 5.48 -7.58
N PHE A 163 -10.67 6.66 -7.71
CA PHE A 163 -11.98 6.91 -7.10
C PHE A 163 -13.05 5.95 -7.64
N GLU A 164 -13.04 5.68 -8.95
CA GLU A 164 -13.97 4.71 -9.54
C GLU A 164 -13.79 3.29 -8.96
N ARG A 165 -12.55 2.80 -8.85
CA ARG A 165 -12.26 1.49 -8.27
C ARG A 165 -12.59 1.44 -6.78
N MET A 166 -12.28 2.51 -6.05
CA MET A 166 -12.61 2.64 -4.63
C MET A 166 -14.11 2.54 -4.42
N ARG A 167 -14.89 3.39 -5.11
CA ARG A 167 -16.36 3.42 -5.01
C ARG A 167 -16.95 2.03 -5.28
N ARG A 168 -16.48 1.36 -6.34
CA ARG A 168 -16.92 0.01 -6.72
C ARG A 168 -16.59 -1.06 -5.67
N ARG A 169 -15.39 -1.00 -5.05
CA ARG A 169 -14.91 -2.05 -4.12
C ARG A 169 -15.38 -1.86 -2.68
N VAL A 170 -15.47 -0.60 -2.24
CA VAL A 170 -15.92 -0.25 -0.90
C VAL A 170 -17.44 -0.34 -0.82
N GLY A 171 -18.16 0.25 -1.79
CA GLY A 171 -19.62 0.30 -1.80
C GLY A 171 -20.19 0.79 -0.46
N ASP A 172 -21.31 0.20 -0.05
CA ASP A 172 -21.97 0.56 1.21
C ASP A 172 -21.39 -0.15 2.44
N HIS A 173 -20.33 -0.96 2.29
CA HIS A 173 -19.76 -1.76 3.38
C HIS A 173 -19.18 -0.91 4.53
N CYS A 174 -18.95 0.39 4.31
CA CYS A 174 -18.46 1.32 5.32
C CYS A 174 -19.57 2.13 6.02
N ALA A 175 -20.79 2.20 5.44
CA ALA A 175 -21.83 3.14 5.87
C ALA A 175 -22.46 2.78 7.24
N GLU A 176 -22.68 1.49 7.51
CA GLU A 176 -23.42 1.02 8.70
C GLU A 176 -22.51 0.59 9.86
N GLY A 177 -21.22 0.91 9.77
CA GLY A 177 -20.20 0.46 10.73
C GLY A 177 -19.59 -0.89 10.34
N HIS A 178 -18.28 -1.01 10.58
CA HIS A 178 -17.55 -2.19 10.16
C HIS A 178 -17.94 -3.42 10.96
N ALA A 179 -18.32 -4.49 10.25
CA ALA A 179 -18.14 -5.83 10.77
C ALA A 179 -16.67 -5.98 11.25
N LYS A 180 -16.45 -6.63 12.40
CA LYS A 180 -15.08 -6.84 12.95
C LYS A 180 -14.14 -7.56 11.98
N THR A 181 -14.70 -8.19 10.95
CA THR A 181 -14.01 -9.05 9.99
C THR A 181 -14.22 -8.53 8.57
N TRP A 182 -13.20 -8.62 7.72
CA TRP A 182 -13.29 -8.24 6.31
C TRP A 182 -14.40 -9.03 5.57
N PRO A 183 -15.22 -8.41 4.70
CA PRO A 183 -16.41 -9.06 4.13
C PRO A 183 -16.14 -10.38 3.41
N ALA A 184 -14.99 -10.53 2.74
CA ALA A 184 -14.66 -11.75 2.02
C ALA A 184 -13.97 -12.83 2.88
N THR A 185 -13.85 -12.64 4.21
CA THR A 185 -13.19 -13.61 5.09
C THR A 185 -13.79 -15.00 4.98
N GLY A 186 -15.11 -15.16 4.90
CA GLY A 186 -15.72 -16.49 4.75
C GLY A 186 -15.31 -17.20 3.45
N ARG A 187 -15.20 -16.47 2.34
CA ARG A 187 -14.70 -17.03 1.06
C ARG A 187 -13.20 -17.33 1.15
N PHE A 188 -12.43 -16.44 1.76
CA PHE A 188 -10.99 -16.63 1.95
C PHE A 188 -10.68 -17.85 2.84
N SER A 189 -11.37 -18.01 3.98
CA SER A 189 -11.22 -19.17 4.85
C SER A 189 -11.53 -20.48 4.12
N ARG A 190 -12.55 -20.50 3.25
CA ARG A 190 -12.82 -21.67 2.38
C ARG A 190 -11.70 -21.88 1.37
N HIS A 191 -11.19 -20.81 0.76
CA HIS A 191 -10.11 -20.87 -0.21
C HIS A 191 -8.81 -21.47 0.36
N ILE A 192 -8.46 -21.12 1.60
CA ILE A 192 -7.27 -21.62 2.30
C ILE A 192 -7.52 -22.91 3.10
N SER A 193 -8.72 -23.48 3.04
CA SER A 193 -9.03 -24.71 3.78
C SER A 193 -8.13 -25.86 3.31
N PRO A 194 -7.69 -26.77 4.22
CA PRO A 194 -6.81 -27.88 3.84
C PRO A 194 -7.35 -28.71 2.67
N ALA A 195 -8.66 -28.97 2.65
CA ALA A 195 -9.32 -29.69 1.57
C ALA A 195 -9.24 -28.93 0.23
N ALA A 196 -9.52 -27.62 0.22
CA ALA A 196 -9.45 -26.82 -1.00
C ALA A 196 -8.00 -26.66 -1.51
N VAL A 197 -7.03 -26.56 -0.60
CA VAL A 197 -5.59 -26.51 -0.94
C VAL A 197 -5.14 -27.84 -1.53
N ALA A 198 -5.48 -28.97 -0.88
CA ALA A 198 -5.14 -30.30 -1.37
C ALA A 198 -5.75 -30.58 -2.74
N ALA A 199 -7.03 -30.25 -2.95
CA ALA A 199 -7.71 -30.42 -4.23
C ALA A 199 -7.04 -29.61 -5.36
N ARG A 200 -6.63 -28.37 -5.09
CA ARG A 200 -5.87 -27.57 -6.08
C ARG A 200 -4.49 -28.16 -6.33
N LYS A 201 -3.79 -28.60 -5.29
CA LYS A 201 -2.46 -29.22 -5.43
C LYS A 201 -2.53 -30.50 -6.25
N GLU A 202 -3.50 -31.37 -5.99
CA GLU A 202 -3.72 -32.59 -6.76
C GLU A 202 -4.01 -32.29 -8.23
N ALA A 203 -4.90 -31.33 -8.52
CA ALA A 203 -5.20 -30.92 -9.89
C ALA A 203 -3.95 -30.37 -10.63
N ILE A 204 -3.13 -29.58 -9.94
CA ILE A 204 -1.85 -29.08 -10.47
C ILE A 204 -0.86 -30.24 -10.71
N ASP A 205 -0.70 -31.13 -9.73
CA ASP A 205 0.23 -32.26 -9.83
C ASP A 205 -0.18 -33.22 -10.97
N GLN A 206 -1.48 -33.41 -11.21
CA GLN A 206 -2.02 -34.17 -12.34
C GLN A 206 -1.73 -33.49 -13.69
N ASP A 207 -1.96 -32.18 -13.80
CA ASP A 207 -1.64 -31.41 -15.01
C ASP A 207 -0.14 -31.49 -15.35
N LEU A 208 0.73 -31.29 -14.36
CA LEU A 208 2.18 -31.41 -14.52
C LEU A 208 2.61 -32.83 -14.94
N ALA A 209 1.96 -33.87 -14.41
CA ALA A 209 2.23 -35.24 -14.82
C ALA A 209 1.88 -35.49 -16.29
N ILE A 210 0.73 -34.97 -16.76
CA ILE A 210 0.31 -35.04 -18.16
C ILE A 210 1.25 -34.24 -19.06
N ALA A 211 1.59 -33.00 -18.67
CA ALA A 211 2.53 -32.17 -19.40
C ALA A 211 3.89 -32.86 -19.55
N ARG A 212 4.39 -33.49 -18.47
CA ARG A 212 5.65 -34.24 -18.50
C ARG A 212 5.58 -35.51 -19.33
N SER A 213 4.46 -36.21 -19.38
CA SER A 213 4.30 -37.39 -20.24
C SER A 213 4.18 -37.03 -21.72
N ASN A 214 3.63 -35.86 -22.02
CA ASN A 214 3.52 -35.34 -23.39
C ASN A 214 4.80 -34.66 -23.87
N TRP A 215 5.72 -34.36 -22.95
CA TRP A 215 7.02 -33.82 -23.28
C TRP A 215 7.88 -34.94 -23.88
N THR A 216 8.07 -34.89 -25.20
CA THR A 216 9.01 -35.75 -25.93
C THR A 216 10.31 -34.97 -26.14
N ASP A 217 11.46 -35.59 -25.83
CA ASP A 217 12.82 -35.05 -26.07
C ASP A 217 13.08 -34.60 -27.53
N ASP A 218 12.19 -34.90 -28.47
CA ASP A 218 12.31 -34.58 -29.91
C ASP A 218 11.84 -33.16 -30.27
N ASP A 219 11.13 -32.45 -29.38
CA ASP A 219 10.80 -31.02 -29.57
C ASP A 219 12.00 -30.14 -29.18
N THR A 220 13.03 -30.19 -30.02
CA THR A 220 14.26 -29.40 -29.87
C THR A 220 13.92 -27.92 -30.06
N TYR A 221 13.64 -27.19 -28.97
CA TYR A 221 13.92 -25.77 -28.97
C TYR A 221 15.43 -25.61 -29.26
N PRO A 222 15.87 -24.81 -30.24
CA PRO A 222 17.28 -24.69 -30.62
C PRO A 222 18.16 -23.98 -29.56
N ILE A 223 17.65 -23.83 -28.34
CA ILE A 223 18.28 -23.12 -27.23
C ILE A 223 18.18 -24.06 -26.02
N ASP A 224 19.33 -24.52 -25.56
CA ASP A 224 19.47 -25.29 -24.33
C ASP A 224 19.08 -24.40 -23.14
N TYR A 225 17.88 -24.62 -22.59
CA TYR A 225 17.39 -23.97 -21.38
C TYR A 225 17.63 -24.83 -20.12
N THR A 226 18.44 -25.89 -20.20
CA THR A 226 18.75 -26.75 -19.03
C THR A 226 19.80 -26.09 -18.15
N HIS A 227 19.45 -24.94 -17.59
CA HIS A 227 20.18 -24.37 -16.48
C HIS A 227 19.59 -24.94 -15.18
N ASP A 228 20.44 -25.54 -14.36
CA ASP A 228 20.05 -25.83 -12.99
C ASP A 228 19.88 -24.50 -12.28
N PHE A 229 18.73 -24.27 -11.65
CA PHE A 229 18.48 -23.05 -10.88
C PHE A 229 18.59 -23.39 -9.40
N ASP A 230 19.28 -22.55 -8.64
CA ASP A 230 19.18 -22.59 -7.19
C ASP A 230 17.75 -22.18 -6.79
N PRO A 231 16.96 -23.06 -6.16
CA PRO A 231 15.56 -22.78 -5.85
C PRO A 231 15.37 -21.70 -4.77
N GLU A 232 16.41 -21.34 -4.00
CA GLU A 232 16.35 -20.28 -3.00
C GLU A 232 16.73 -18.90 -3.57
N THR A 233 17.63 -18.84 -4.55
CA THR A 233 18.14 -17.58 -5.11
C THR A 233 17.61 -17.28 -6.53
N GLY A 234 17.19 -18.31 -7.27
CA GLY A 234 16.79 -18.23 -8.67
C GLY A 234 17.97 -18.04 -9.64
N GLU A 235 19.21 -18.15 -9.16
CA GLU A 235 20.42 -18.03 -9.98
C GLU A 235 20.68 -19.33 -10.76
N ILE A 236 21.27 -19.19 -11.95
CA ILE A 236 21.73 -20.31 -12.77
C ILE A 236 23.00 -20.89 -12.14
N ILE A 237 22.95 -22.15 -11.75
CA ILE A 237 24.08 -22.98 -11.36
C ILE A 237 24.72 -23.49 -12.66
N SER A 238 25.89 -22.96 -12.99
CA SER A 238 26.73 -23.44 -14.11
C SER A 238 27.48 -24.72 -13.76
#